data_AF-A0A3S0Y0D4-F1
#
_entry.id   AF-A0A3S0Y0D4-F1
#
_cell.length_a   1.000
_cell.length_b   1.000
_cell.length_c   1.000
_cell.angle_alpha   90.00
_cell.angle_beta   90.00
_cell.angle_gamma   90.00
#
_symmetry.space_group_name_H-M   'P 1'
#
loop_
_entity.id
_entity.type
_entity.pdbx_description
1 polymer ?
#
loop_
_entity_poly.entity_id
_entity_poly.type
_entity_poly.pdbx_seq_one_letter_code
_entity_poly.pdbx_strand_id
1 'polypeptide(L)' 'MTPDQQERLIQNIVGSLSQARRDLQMRQLCHFFRADVNYGRRVAEGLGIAIDPSMLPKSAEAVGGAR' A
#
# COMPACT_ATOMS: atom_id res chain seq x y z
N MET A 1 0.99 15.80 9.42
CA MET A 1 0.34 14.69 10.15
C MET A 1 1.32 14.18 11.19
N THR A 2 0.93 14.02 12.45
CA THR A 2 1.82 13.41 13.46
C THR A 2 1.93 11.90 13.22
N PRO A 3 2.97 11.21 13.74
CA PRO A 3 3.10 9.76 13.62
C PRO A 3 1.86 9.01 14.10
N ASP A 4 1.32 9.38 15.27
CA ASP A 4 0.11 8.79 15.83
C ASP A 4 -1.13 9.00 14.96
N GLN A 5 -1.26 10.18 14.35
CA GLN A 5 -2.38 10.47 13.43
C GLN A 5 -2.27 9.60 12.17
N GLN A 6 -1.05 9.39 11.67
CA GLN A 6 -0.83 8.54 10.50
C GLN A 6 -1.13 7.07 10.81
N GLU A 7 -0.74 6.58 11.99
CA GLU A 7 -1.04 5.22 12.42
C GLU A 7 -2.54 4.98 12.58
N ARG A 8 -3.26 5.88 13.26
CA ARG A 8 -4.72 5.80 13.38
C ARG A 8 -5.41 5.82 12.01
N LEU A 9 -4.93 6.64 11.08
CA LEU A 9 -5.47 6.68 9.72
C LEU A 9 -5.28 5.33 9.01
N ILE A 10 -4.10 4.73 9.11
CA ILE A 10 -3.82 3.43 8.50
C ILE A 10 -4.71 2.34 9.10
N GLN A 11 -4.87 2.30 10.43
CA GLN A 11 -5.75 1.34 11.10
C GLN A 11 -7.21 1.49 10.62
N ASN A 12 -7.72 2.72 10.50
CA ASN A 12 -9.08 2.96 10.00
C ASN A 12 -9.26 2.50 8.55
N ILE A 13 -8.26 2.74 7.69
CA ILE A 13 -8.29 2.31 6.29
C ILE A 13 -8.26 0.79 6.20
N VAL A 14 -7.36 0.13 6.94
CA VAL A 14 -7.26 -1.33 6.99
C VAL A 14 -8.57 -1.95 7.47
N GLY A 15 -9.13 -1.44 8.58
CA GLY A 15 -10.42 -1.88 9.11
C GLY A 15 -11.52 -1.78 8.07
N SER A 16 -11.61 -0.65 7.36
CA SER A 16 -12.63 -0.44 6.32
C SER A 16 -12.42 -1.33 5.09
N LEU A 17 -11.19 -1.42 4.57
CA LEU A 17 -10.87 -2.18 3.37
C LEU A 17 -10.89 -3.70 3.58
N SER A 18 -10.66 -4.17 4.81
CA SER A 18 -10.70 -5.61 5.15
C SER A 18 -12.04 -6.25 4.81
N GLN A 19 -13.13 -5.46 4.86
CA GLN A 19 -14.49 -5.89 4.56
C GLN A 19 -14.85 -5.77 3.07
N ALA A 20 -13.99 -5.11 2.28
CA ALA A 20 -14.21 -4.94 0.86
C ALA A 20 -13.83 -6.21 0.09
N ARG A 21 -14.40 -6.39 -1.10
CA ARG A 21 -14.01 -7.47 -2.01
C ARG A 21 -12.52 -7.39 -2.36
N ARG A 22 -11.89 -8.55 -2.58
CA ARG A 22 -10.46 -8.64 -2.86
C ARG A 22 -10.01 -7.75 -4.02
N ASP A 23 -10.78 -7.69 -5.11
CA ASP A 23 -10.43 -6.86 -6.27
C ASP A 23 -10.41 -5.36 -5.96
N LEU A 24 -11.26 -4.90 -5.03
CA LEU A 24 -11.25 -3.51 -4.55
C LEU A 24 -10.04 -3.23 -3.66
N GLN A 25 -9.69 -4.16 -2.76
CA GLN A 25 -8.48 -4.06 -1.93
C GLN A 25 -7.24 -3.89 -2.82
N MET A 26 -7.10 -4.72 -3.86
CA MET A 26 -5.96 -4.67 -4.77
C MET A 26 -5.91 -3.34 -5.55
N ARG A 27 -7.04 -2.87 -6.10
CA ARG A 27 -7.10 -1.58 -6.81
C ARG A 27 -6.70 -0.42 -5.89
N GLN A 28 -7.20 -0.42 -4.66
CA GLN A 28 -6.92 0.63 -3.70
C GLN A 28 -5.45 0.62 -3.25
N LEU A 29 -4.86 -0.57 -3.06
CA LEU A 29 -3.44 -0.72 -2.82
C LEU A 29 -2.60 -0.11 -3.95
N CYS A 30 -2.95 -0.35 -5.21
CA CYS A 30 -2.25 0.26 -6.33
C CYS A 30 -2.31 1.79 -6.32
N HIS A 31 -3.37 2.40 -5.78
CA HIS A 31 -3.43 3.86 -5.60
C HIS A 31 -2.54 4.32 -4.45
N PHE A 32 -2.51 3.58 -3.33
CA PHE A 32 -1.62 3.90 -2.21
C PHE A 32 -0.16 3.80 -2.59
N PHE A 33 0.27 2.73 -3.28
CA PHE A 33 1.66 2.61 -3.73
C PHE A 33 2.08 3.68 -4.72
N ARG A 34 1.16 4.15 -5.58
CA ARG A 34 1.40 5.28 -6.49
C ARG A 34 1.54 6.61 -5.75
N ALA A 35 0.84 6.78 -4.63
CA ALA A 35 0.90 7.99 -3.82
C ALA A 35 2.12 8.01 -2.90
N ASP A 36 2.38 6.91 -2.20
CA ASP A 36 3.51 6.72 -1.29
C ASP A 36 3.76 5.21 -1.08
N VAL A 37 4.96 4.75 -1.41
CA VAL A 37 5.33 3.32 -1.33
C VAL A 37 5.28 2.79 0.10
N ASN A 38 5.71 3.58 1.08
CA ASN A 38 5.74 3.18 2.48
C ASN A 38 4.32 3.09 3.05
N TYR A 39 3.45 4.01 2.63
CA TYR A 39 2.04 3.97 2.95
C TYR A 39 1.34 2.75 2.35
N GLY A 40 1.56 2.49 1.05
CA GLY A 40 1.05 1.30 0.37
C GLY A 40 1.49 0.01 1.05
N ARG A 41 2.77 -0.08 1.45
CA ARG A 41 3.31 -1.21 2.22
C ARG A 41 2.56 -1.42 3.54
N ARG A 42 2.42 -0.37 4.36
CA ARG A 42 1.75 -0.48 5.67
C ARG A 42 0.28 -0.90 5.56
N VAL A 43 -0.42 -0.42 4.53
CA VAL A 43 -1.81 -0.84 4.27
C VAL A 43 -1.84 -2.30 3.77
N ALA A 44 -0.91 -2.72 2.91
CA ALA A 44 -0.83 -4.10 2.43
C ALA A 44 -0.55 -5.08 3.58
N GLU A 45 0.39 -4.74 4.48
CA GLU A 45 0.69 -5.50 5.68
C GLU A 45 -0.54 -5.65 6.59
N GLY A 46 -1.26 -4.54 6.85
CA GLY A 46 -2.48 -4.58 7.65
C GLY A 46 -3.62 -5.40 7.03
N LEU A 47 -3.66 -5.52 5.70
CA LEU A 47 -4.62 -6.35 4.97
C LEU A 47 -4.14 -7.80 4.76
N GLY A 48 -2.94 -8.16 5.21
CA GLY A 48 -2.35 -9.48 4.99
C GLY A 48 -2.09 -9.78 3.50
N ILE A 49 -1.74 -8.76 2.72
CA ILE A 49 -1.52 -8.85 1.27
C ILE A 49 -0.03 -8.85 0.98
N ALA A 50 0.46 -9.93 0.37
CA ALA A 50 1.81 -9.98 -0.16
C ALA A 50 2.00 -8.89 -1.23
N ILE A 51 3.09 -8.13 -1.11
CA ILE A 51 3.41 -7.06 -2.05
C ILE A 51 3.98 -7.68 -3.32
N ASP A 52 3.27 -7.48 -4.42
CA ASP A 52 3.74 -7.83 -5.75
C ASP A 52 4.54 -6.64 -6.33
N PRO A 53 5.70 -6.87 -6.96
CA PRO A 53 6.49 -5.82 -7.61
C PRO A 53 5.68 -4.93 -8.57
N SER A 54 4.66 -5.48 -9.24
CA SER A 54 3.78 -4.74 -10.15
C SER A 54 2.94 -3.64 -9.48
N MET A 55 2.82 -3.66 -8.14
CA MET A 55 2.15 -2.60 -7.39
C MET A 55 3.04 -1.36 -7.19
N LEU A 56 4.36 -1.52 -7.33
CA LEU A 56 5.31 -0.42 -7.17
C LEU A 56 5.26 0.51 -8.39
N PRO A 57 5.41 1.83 -8.19
CA PRO A 57 5.50 2.75 -9.31
C PRO A 57 6.77 2.47 -10.13
N LYS A 58 6.65 2.50 -11.47
CA LYS A 58 7.78 2.27 -12.40
C LYS A 58 8.99 3.18 -12.17
N SER A 59 8.81 4.34 -11.53
CA SER A 59 9.91 5.22 -11.10
C SER A 59 10.76 4.66 -9.96
N ALA A 60 10.24 3.71 -9.17
CA ALA A 60 10.96 3.02 -8.11
C ALA A 60 11.72 1.77 -8.59
N GLU A 61 11.38 1.22 -9.76
CA GLU A 61 12.03 0.02 -10.34
C GLU A 61 13.41 0.33 -10.96
N ALA A 62 13.71 1.60 -11.28
CA ALA A 62 14.93 2.01 -11.97
C ALA A 62 16.22 1.93 -11.11
N VAL A 63 16.14 1.64 -9.81
CA VAL A 63 17.31 1.58 -8.90
C VAL A 63 17.89 0.14 -8.76
N GLY A 64 17.32 -0.85 -9.47
CA GLY A 64 17.76 -2.26 -9.38
C GLY A 64 18.34 -2.87 -10.67
N GLY A 65 18.49 -2.09 -11.75
CA GLY A 65 18.88 -2.59 -13.07
C GLY A 65 20.33 -2.32 -13.44
N ALA A 66 21.29 -2.83 -12.67
CA ALA A 66 22.69 -2.94 -13.09
C ALA A 66 23.01 -4.42 -13.36
N ARG A 67 22.90 -4.81 -14.62
CA ARG A 67 23.73 -5.84 -15.25
C ARG A 67 24.02 -5.41 -16.68
#